data_AF-A0A2G6LU11-F1
#
_entry.id   AF-A0A2G6LU11-F1
#
_cell.length_a   1.000
_cell.length_b   1.000
_cell.length_c   1.000
_cell.angle_alpha   90.00
_cell.angle_beta   90.00
_cell.angle_gamma   90.00
#
_symmetry.space_group_name_H-M   'P 1'
#
loop_
_entity.id
_entity.type
_entity.pdbx_description
1 polymer ?
#
loop_
_entity_poly.entity_id
_entity_poly.type
_entity_poly.pdbx_seq_one_letter_code
_entity_poly.pdbx_strand_id
1 'polypeptide(L)'
;MRRLTVLAMATAAFILALSGCGDSATEITGTLPVVTGITVDTLASKGDTITVTWTGLDSTQVDGYMLWIRKGIEGPWTLAATSTTNATAHIAHYAGYYTVTAYKGDNISADTGLPANCKTESITESRMEFTGRPVGYRLDMEGDSLIAGDPADKNFMQDFVVAITPAMERFIYSGNAHPEHWPGGANTRVSVSSHMVAPDPESPEWLDSITYGGGFYLALESKYYSHLEGFHTIPDTLTLSDSLVIDGEYQPVRGVRVFNPNL
;
A
#
# COMPACT_ATOMS: atom_id res chain seq x y z
N MET A 1 -26.88 -1.41 -36.66
CA MET A 1 -26.56 -2.53 -35.74
C MET A 1 -25.25 -3.21 -36.08
N ARG A 2 -25.02 -3.76 -37.29
CA ARG A 2 -23.74 -4.42 -37.67
C ARG A 2 -22.45 -3.61 -37.44
N ARG A 3 -22.47 -2.28 -37.59
CA ARG A 3 -21.28 -1.43 -37.36
C ARG A 3 -20.92 -1.23 -35.88
N LEU A 4 -21.91 -1.20 -35.00
CA LEU A 4 -21.70 -1.09 -33.54
C LEU A 4 -21.15 -2.40 -32.96
N THR A 5 -21.59 -3.56 -33.48
CA THR A 5 -21.09 -4.87 -33.04
C THR A 5 -19.64 -5.12 -33.50
N VAL A 6 -19.26 -4.63 -34.68
CA VAL A 6 -17.89 -4.75 -35.21
C VAL A 6 -16.93 -3.82 -34.44
N LEU A 7 -17.36 -2.59 -34.13
CA LEU A 7 -16.52 -1.65 -33.37
C LEU A 7 -16.23 -2.19 -31.96
N ALA A 8 -17.25 -2.71 -31.27
CA ALA A 8 -17.11 -3.30 -29.93
C ALA A 8 -16.27 -4.59 -29.91
N MET A 9 -16.38 -5.44 -30.95
CA MET A 9 -15.53 -6.63 -31.07
C MET A 9 -14.07 -6.29 -31.40
N ALA A 10 -13.82 -5.25 -32.20
CA ALA A 10 -12.46 -4.79 -32.50
C ALA A 10 -11.78 -4.19 -31.27
N THR A 11 -12.50 -3.38 -30.47
CA THR A 11 -11.96 -2.85 -29.20
C THR A 11 -11.68 -3.98 -28.20
N ALA A 12 -12.58 -4.96 -28.08
CA ALA A 12 -12.36 -6.10 -27.18
C ALA A 12 -11.18 -6.99 -27.61
N ALA A 13 -11.00 -7.23 -28.91
CA ALA A 13 -9.87 -8.00 -29.45
C ALA A 13 -8.52 -7.27 -29.28
N PHE A 14 -8.51 -5.94 -29.44
CA PHE A 14 -7.34 -5.10 -29.19
C PHE A 14 -6.94 -5.12 -27.71
N ILE A 15 -7.90 -4.96 -26.80
CA ILE A 15 -7.66 -5.05 -25.34
C ILE A 15 -7.12 -6.44 -24.93
N LEU A 16 -7.63 -7.51 -25.55
CA LEU A 16 -7.15 -8.87 -25.30
C LEU A 16 -5.72 -9.12 -25.84
N ALA A 17 -5.36 -8.51 -26.97
CA ALA A 17 -4.00 -8.62 -27.52
C ALA A 17 -2.94 -7.95 -26.61
N LEU A 18 -3.30 -6.84 -25.94
CA LEU A 18 -2.42 -6.14 -24.99
C LEU A 18 -2.26 -6.88 -23.65
N SER A 19 -3.10 -7.89 -23.37
CA SER A 19 -3.02 -8.72 -22.16
C SER A 19 -2.16 -9.97 -22.31
N GLY A 20 -1.71 -10.28 -23.54
CA GLY A 20 -0.94 -11.47 -23.87
C GLY A 20 0.52 -11.15 -24.18
N CYS A 21 1.35 -10.99 -23.14
CA CYS A 21 2.81 -10.98 -23.24
C CYS A 21 3.40 -9.76 -24.00
N GLY A 22 3.37 -8.57 -23.41
CA GLY A 22 4.07 -7.37 -23.91
C GLY A 22 3.90 -6.18 -22.96
N ASP A 23 4.94 -5.38 -22.77
CA ASP A 23 4.92 -4.16 -21.95
C ASP A 23 4.13 -3.07 -22.68
N SER A 24 2.79 -3.10 -22.52
CA SER A 24 1.90 -2.49 -23.51
C SER A 24 1.74 -0.97 -23.43
N ALA A 25 2.12 -0.32 -22.32
CA ALA A 25 1.95 1.13 -22.22
C ALA A 25 3.12 1.91 -22.84
N THR A 26 4.29 1.31 -23.01
CA THR A 26 5.53 1.95 -23.54
C THR A 26 5.84 1.55 -24.98
N GLU A 27 5.21 0.51 -25.52
CA GLU A 27 5.20 0.14 -26.95
C GLU A 27 4.29 1.08 -27.77
N ILE A 28 4.49 2.38 -27.59
CA ILE A 28 3.60 3.43 -28.06
C ILE A 28 3.86 3.73 -29.53
N THR A 29 2.88 3.48 -30.39
CA THR A 29 2.91 3.78 -31.83
C THR A 29 1.79 4.74 -32.27
N GLY A 30 1.09 5.32 -31.30
CA GLY A 30 -0.09 6.14 -31.51
C GLY A 30 0.21 7.62 -31.77
N THR A 31 -0.86 8.37 -32.07
CA THR A 31 -0.80 9.81 -32.42
C THR A 31 -1.79 10.66 -31.63
N LEU A 32 -2.57 10.05 -30.72
CA LEU A 32 -3.50 10.81 -29.88
C LEU A 32 -2.71 11.66 -28.87
N PRO A 33 -3.30 12.76 -28.35
CA PRO A 33 -2.68 13.54 -27.29
C PRO A 33 -2.33 12.68 -26.07
N VAL A 34 -1.25 13.06 -25.39
CA VAL A 34 -0.86 12.49 -24.09
C VAL A 34 -1.89 12.90 -23.04
N VAL A 35 -2.33 11.95 -22.23
CA VAL A 35 -3.24 12.23 -21.10
C VAL A 35 -2.46 12.92 -19.98
N THR A 36 -3.04 13.97 -19.41
CA THR A 36 -2.39 14.79 -18.37
C THR A 36 -3.27 14.90 -17.12
N GLY A 37 -2.73 15.47 -16.04
CA GLY A 37 -3.47 15.65 -14.78
C GLY A 37 -3.82 14.33 -14.09
N ILE A 38 -3.05 13.27 -14.33
CA ILE A 38 -3.25 11.96 -13.71
C ILE A 38 -2.99 12.08 -12.22
N THR A 39 -3.96 11.70 -11.39
CA THR A 39 -3.87 11.75 -9.92
C THR A 39 -4.59 10.57 -9.29
N VAL A 40 -4.07 10.09 -8.16
CA VAL A 40 -4.82 9.16 -7.29
C VAL A 40 -5.81 10.00 -6.48
N ASP A 41 -7.09 9.67 -6.56
CA ASP A 41 -8.12 10.30 -5.75
C ASP A 41 -8.09 9.69 -4.35
N THR A 42 -7.46 10.40 -3.42
CA THR A 42 -7.26 9.96 -2.04
C THR A 42 -8.56 9.94 -1.22
N LEU A 43 -9.63 10.60 -1.70
CA LEU A 43 -10.92 10.63 -1.01
C LEU A 43 -11.83 9.49 -1.50
N ALA A 44 -11.73 9.13 -2.77
CA ALA A 44 -12.47 8.01 -3.36
C ALA A 44 -11.78 6.65 -3.16
N SER A 45 -10.45 6.62 -3.00
CA SER A 45 -9.70 5.39 -2.75
C SER A 45 -9.93 4.86 -1.33
N LYS A 46 -10.16 3.55 -1.22
CA LYS A 46 -10.43 2.89 0.07
C LYS A 46 -10.14 1.40 -0.02
N GLY A 47 -9.57 0.86 1.05
CA GLY A 47 -9.15 -0.53 1.13
C GLY A 47 -8.11 -0.82 0.05
N ASP A 48 -8.40 -1.83 -0.76
CA ASP A 48 -7.64 -2.24 -1.94
C ASP A 48 -8.18 -1.62 -3.24
N THR A 49 -9.22 -0.79 -3.18
CA THR A 49 -9.74 -0.08 -4.35
C THR A 49 -9.04 1.25 -4.51
N ILE A 50 -8.31 1.41 -5.62
CA ILE A 50 -7.62 2.65 -5.98
C ILE A 50 -8.41 3.34 -7.09
N THR A 51 -8.78 4.59 -6.83
CA THR A 51 -9.44 5.46 -7.82
C THR A 51 -8.42 6.43 -8.40
N VAL A 52 -8.34 6.47 -9.72
CA VAL A 52 -7.45 7.37 -10.46
C VAL A 52 -8.31 8.28 -11.34
N THR A 53 -7.97 9.56 -11.35
CA THR A 53 -8.61 10.59 -12.18
C THR A 53 -7.58 11.26 -13.09
N TRP A 54 -8.06 11.85 -14.17
CA TRP A 54 -7.22 12.57 -15.12
C TRP A 54 -7.98 13.70 -15.82
N THR A 55 -7.24 14.56 -16.53
CA THR A 55 -7.82 15.56 -17.42
C THR A 55 -8.39 14.86 -18.65
N GLY A 56 -9.71 14.92 -18.82
CA GLY A 56 -10.38 14.34 -19.97
C GLY A 56 -10.00 15.03 -21.28
N LEU A 57 -9.71 14.23 -22.30
CA LEU A 57 -9.69 14.65 -23.69
C LEU A 57 -11.13 14.77 -24.23
N ASP A 58 -11.30 15.51 -25.32
CA ASP A 58 -12.59 15.68 -25.98
C ASP A 58 -13.15 14.29 -26.38
N SER A 59 -14.38 13.98 -25.97
CA SER A 59 -15.02 12.68 -26.22
C SER A 59 -15.31 12.43 -27.71
N THR A 60 -15.19 13.44 -28.57
CA THR A 60 -15.21 13.26 -30.03
C THR A 60 -13.85 12.81 -30.58
N GLN A 61 -12.77 13.01 -29.84
CA GLN A 61 -11.40 12.68 -30.22
C GLN A 61 -10.95 11.30 -29.73
N VAL A 62 -11.61 10.73 -28.72
CA VAL A 62 -11.23 9.45 -28.11
C VAL A 62 -12.46 8.60 -27.81
N ASP A 63 -12.31 7.29 -27.90
CA ASP A 63 -13.35 6.32 -27.52
C ASP A 63 -13.30 5.99 -26.02
N GLY A 64 -12.12 6.13 -25.41
CA GLY A 64 -11.91 5.89 -23.99
C GLY A 64 -10.44 5.95 -23.58
N TYR A 65 -10.18 5.36 -22.41
CA TYR A 65 -8.90 5.36 -21.72
C TYR A 65 -8.57 3.97 -21.18
N MET A 66 -7.27 3.68 -21.13
CA MET A 66 -6.69 2.53 -20.47
C MET A 66 -5.88 3.01 -19.27
N LEU A 67 -6.24 2.53 -18.08
CA LEU A 67 -5.49 2.75 -16.85
C LEU A 67 -4.45 1.63 -16.70
N TRP A 68 -3.20 2.03 -16.54
CA TRP A 68 -2.05 1.13 -16.39
C TRP A 68 -1.47 1.23 -14.99
N ILE A 69 -0.98 0.12 -14.47
CA ILE A 69 -0.27 0.04 -13.19
C ILE A 69 1.11 -0.61 -13.38
N ARG A 70 2.10 -0.14 -12.63
CA ARG A 70 3.40 -0.83 -12.48
C ARG A 70 3.89 -0.77 -11.03
N LYS A 71 4.76 -1.71 -10.66
CA LYS A 71 5.25 -1.91 -9.29
C LYS A 71 6.24 -0.84 -8.83
N GLY A 72 7.20 -0.49 -9.69
CA GLY A 72 8.29 0.44 -9.41
C GLY A 72 8.38 1.55 -10.45
N ILE A 73 9.45 2.35 -10.39
CA ILE A 73 9.77 3.35 -11.41
C ILE A 73 10.19 2.72 -12.75
N GLU A 74 10.58 1.45 -12.71
CA GLU A 74 10.97 0.62 -13.84
C GLU A 74 10.09 -0.64 -13.91
N GLY A 75 10.20 -1.34 -15.04
CA GLY A 75 9.45 -2.57 -15.30
C GLY A 75 8.12 -2.33 -16.03
N PRO A 76 7.45 -3.42 -16.38
CA PRO A 76 6.35 -3.36 -17.34
C PRO A 76 5.08 -2.78 -16.73
N TRP A 77 4.34 -2.07 -17.59
CA TRP A 77 2.98 -1.65 -17.32
C TRP A 77 2.01 -2.80 -17.55
N THR A 78 1.08 -2.97 -16.63
CA THR A 78 -0.03 -3.93 -16.73
C THR A 78 -1.34 -3.17 -16.80
N LEU A 79 -2.26 -3.62 -17.65
CA LEU A 79 -3.59 -3.01 -17.75
C LEU A 79 -4.36 -3.27 -16.44
N ALA A 80 -4.75 -2.19 -15.76
CA ALA A 80 -5.51 -2.26 -14.52
C ALA A 80 -7.03 -2.14 -14.77
N ALA A 81 -7.42 -1.22 -15.66
CA ALA A 81 -8.83 -0.98 -16.01
C ALA A 81 -8.96 -0.22 -17.34
N THR A 82 -10.18 -0.15 -17.86
CA THR A 82 -10.56 0.75 -18.95
C THR A 82 -11.69 1.67 -18.50
N SER A 83 -11.84 2.82 -19.16
CA SER A 83 -12.92 3.78 -18.87
C SER A 83 -13.29 4.60 -20.10
N THR A 84 -14.56 4.95 -20.24
CA THR A 84 -15.05 5.91 -21.24
C THR A 84 -15.14 7.32 -20.68
N THR A 85 -14.82 7.49 -19.39
CA THR A 85 -14.84 8.77 -18.66
C THR A 85 -13.43 9.09 -18.17
N ASN A 86 -13.25 10.23 -17.51
CA ASN A 86 -11.94 10.69 -17.05
C ASN A 86 -11.59 10.23 -15.61
N ALA A 87 -12.22 9.16 -15.16
CA ALA A 87 -11.94 8.52 -13.89
C ALA A 87 -12.20 7.01 -14.00
N THR A 88 -11.47 6.22 -13.21
CA THR A 88 -11.78 4.81 -13.02
C THR A 88 -11.22 4.29 -11.70
N ALA A 89 -11.79 3.20 -11.21
CA ALA A 89 -11.31 2.49 -10.04
C ALA A 89 -10.96 1.05 -10.41
N HIS A 90 -9.99 0.48 -9.71
CA HIS A 90 -9.67 -0.95 -9.82
C HIS A 90 -9.28 -1.52 -8.46
N ILE A 91 -9.32 -2.85 -8.34
CA ILE A 91 -8.80 -3.55 -7.17
C ILE A 91 -7.29 -3.73 -7.37
N ALA A 92 -6.50 -3.14 -6.47
CA ALA A 92 -5.06 -3.21 -6.46
C ALA A 92 -4.58 -4.33 -5.52
N HIS A 93 -3.59 -5.09 -5.99
CA HIS A 93 -2.95 -6.14 -5.19
C HIS A 93 -1.65 -5.68 -4.54
N TYR A 94 -1.22 -4.44 -4.80
CA TYR A 94 -0.01 -3.80 -4.31
C TYR A 94 -0.08 -2.29 -4.56
N ALA A 95 0.72 -1.52 -3.82
CA ALA A 95 0.93 -0.10 -4.07
C ALA A 95 1.82 0.11 -5.30
N GLY A 96 1.42 1.01 -6.20
CA GLY A 96 2.06 1.15 -7.50
C GLY A 96 2.00 2.55 -8.10
N TYR A 97 2.61 2.67 -9.27
CA TYR A 97 2.52 3.84 -10.14
C TYR A 97 1.40 3.63 -11.16
N TYR A 98 0.72 4.71 -11.51
CA TYR A 98 -0.41 4.74 -12.43
C TYR A 98 -0.16 5.71 -13.57
N THR A 99 -0.38 5.25 -14.79
CA THR A 99 -0.49 6.13 -15.96
C THR A 99 -1.73 5.78 -16.77
N VAL A 100 -2.08 6.66 -17.70
CA VAL A 100 -3.28 6.56 -18.52
C VAL A 100 -2.90 6.82 -19.97
N THR A 101 -3.40 5.98 -20.87
CA THR A 101 -3.38 6.24 -22.30
C THR A 101 -4.81 6.36 -22.81
N ALA A 102 -5.04 7.26 -23.77
CA ALA A 102 -6.31 7.33 -24.48
C ALA A 102 -6.27 6.43 -25.72
N TYR A 103 -7.44 6.02 -26.22
CA TYR A 103 -7.55 5.26 -27.46
C TYR A 103 -8.73 5.71 -28.32
N LYS A 104 -8.61 5.49 -29.64
CA LYS A 104 -9.66 5.64 -30.64
C LYS A 104 -9.47 4.59 -31.73
N GLY A 105 -10.34 3.58 -31.77
CA GLY A 105 -10.07 2.35 -32.51
C GLY A 105 -8.70 1.78 -32.10
N ASP A 106 -7.81 1.58 -33.08
CA ASP A 106 -6.46 1.03 -32.87
C ASP A 106 -5.40 2.13 -32.61
N ASN A 107 -5.77 3.42 -32.66
CA ASN A 107 -4.86 4.52 -32.36
C ASN A 107 -4.84 4.80 -30.86
N ILE A 108 -3.66 4.95 -30.28
CA ILE A 108 -3.47 5.26 -28.85
C ILE A 108 -2.78 6.63 -28.66
N SER A 109 -2.65 7.07 -27.40
CA SER A 109 -1.80 8.24 -27.06
C SER A 109 -0.39 8.08 -27.61
N ALA A 110 0.25 9.18 -27.98
CA ALA A 110 1.62 9.21 -28.52
C ALA A 110 2.70 8.99 -27.44
N ASP A 111 2.34 9.16 -26.16
CA ASP A 111 3.16 8.80 -25.00
C ASP A 111 2.25 8.47 -23.80
N THR A 112 2.83 7.92 -22.73
CA THR A 112 2.23 7.85 -21.41
C THR A 112 2.25 9.22 -20.72
N GLY A 113 1.22 9.51 -19.93
CA GLY A 113 1.23 10.68 -19.06
C GLY A 113 2.19 10.52 -17.89
N LEU A 114 2.55 11.65 -17.26
CA LEU A 114 3.33 11.63 -16.01
C LEU A 114 2.59 10.79 -14.95
N PRO A 115 3.23 9.75 -14.40
CA PRO A 115 2.55 8.84 -13.49
C PRO A 115 2.17 9.49 -12.15
N ALA A 116 0.99 9.15 -11.65
CA ALA A 116 0.64 9.28 -10.24
C ALA A 116 1.01 8.00 -9.48
N ASN A 117 0.92 7.99 -8.16
CA ASN A 117 1.19 6.78 -7.40
C ASN A 117 0.43 6.74 -6.07
N CYS A 118 0.26 5.52 -5.52
CA CYS A 118 -0.23 5.27 -4.17
C CYS A 118 0.84 4.58 -3.31
N LYS A 119 2.12 4.82 -3.62
CA LYS A 119 3.25 4.21 -2.92
C LYS A 119 3.23 4.61 -1.46
N THR A 120 3.61 3.67 -0.62
CA THR A 120 3.84 3.87 0.80
C THR A 120 5.13 4.63 1.05
N GLU A 121 5.22 5.26 2.21
CA GLU A 121 6.38 5.98 2.71
C GLU A 121 7.19 5.06 3.63
N SER A 122 8.51 5.08 3.51
CA SER A 122 9.39 4.27 4.34
C SER A 122 9.40 4.79 5.78
N ILE A 123 9.39 3.86 6.73
CA ILE A 123 9.60 4.13 8.14
C ILE A 123 11.05 3.79 8.47
N THR A 124 11.76 4.75 9.06
CA THR A 124 13.14 4.59 9.50
C THR A 124 13.27 3.48 10.54
N GLU A 125 14.28 2.61 10.38
CA GLU A 125 14.60 1.55 11.33
C GLU A 125 14.70 2.11 12.76
N SER A 126 13.96 1.50 13.67
CA SER A 126 14.06 1.73 15.11
C SER A 126 14.77 0.55 15.76
N ARG A 127 15.79 0.86 16.56
CA ARG A 127 16.59 -0.13 17.30
C ARG A 127 16.55 0.18 18.79
N MET A 128 16.03 -0.77 19.57
CA MET A 128 15.89 -0.62 21.01
C MET A 128 16.47 -1.82 21.74
N GLU A 129 17.30 -1.57 22.76
CA GLU A 129 17.78 -2.61 23.66
C GLU A 129 16.60 -3.29 24.37
N PHE A 130 16.60 -4.62 24.40
CA PHE A 130 15.53 -5.41 24.97
C PHE A 130 16.01 -6.18 26.21
N THR A 131 15.60 -5.70 27.37
CA THR A 131 15.96 -6.28 28.68
C THR A 131 14.85 -7.18 29.26
N GLY A 132 13.89 -7.57 28.42
CA GLY A 132 12.70 -8.32 28.83
C GLY A 132 11.56 -7.46 29.39
N ARG A 133 11.72 -6.14 29.42
CA ARG A 133 10.63 -5.20 29.73
C ARG A 133 9.82 -4.86 28.49
N PRO A 134 8.50 -4.67 28.60
CA PRO A 134 7.68 -4.20 27.48
C PRO A 134 8.21 -2.88 26.87
N VAL A 135 8.19 -2.79 25.55
CA VAL A 135 8.55 -1.58 24.80
C VAL A 135 7.36 -1.19 23.95
N GLY A 136 6.84 0.02 24.15
CA GLY A 136 5.78 0.57 23.31
C GLY A 136 6.38 1.32 22.12
N TYR A 137 5.70 1.26 20.99
CA TYR A 137 6.07 1.94 19.77
C TYR A 137 4.90 2.79 19.26
N ARG A 138 5.19 4.01 18.84
CA ARG A 138 4.25 4.93 18.19
C ARG A 138 4.81 5.34 16.84
N LEU A 139 3.97 5.36 15.82
CA LEU A 139 4.32 5.90 14.52
C LEU A 139 4.36 7.43 14.58
N ASP A 140 5.49 7.98 14.13
CA ASP A 140 5.60 9.40 13.83
C ASP A 140 5.26 9.62 12.35
N MET A 141 3.99 9.96 12.09
CA MET A 141 3.49 10.23 10.74
C MET A 141 4.06 11.52 10.13
N GLU A 142 4.73 12.36 10.92
CA GLU A 142 5.38 13.61 10.42
C GLU A 142 6.90 13.45 10.29
N GLY A 143 7.49 12.46 10.96
CA GLY A 143 8.94 12.28 11.08
C GLY A 143 9.46 10.94 10.56
N ASP A 144 8.70 10.25 9.71
CA ASP A 144 9.06 9.01 9.00
C ASP A 144 9.74 7.95 9.89
N SER A 145 9.30 7.82 11.15
CA SER A 145 10.01 7.02 12.16
C SER A 145 9.09 6.38 13.19
N LEU A 146 9.66 5.46 13.98
CA LEU A 146 9.02 4.88 15.16
C LEU A 146 9.62 5.47 16.43
N ILE A 147 8.76 6.03 17.27
CA ILE A 147 9.11 6.51 18.60
C ILE A 147 8.89 5.37 19.58
N ALA A 148 9.95 4.91 20.21
CA ALA A 148 9.89 3.90 21.26
C ALA A 148 9.82 4.54 22.66
N GLY A 149 9.12 3.89 23.58
CA GLY A 149 8.92 4.41 24.93
C GLY A 149 8.39 3.36 25.91
N ASP A 150 8.20 3.80 27.16
CA ASP A 150 7.62 2.97 28.23
C ASP A 150 6.09 2.92 28.08
N PRO A 151 5.50 1.76 27.75
CA PRO A 151 4.05 1.65 27.58
C PRO A 151 3.28 1.80 28.90
N ALA A 152 3.96 1.70 30.07
CA ALA A 152 3.32 1.95 31.36
C ALA A 152 3.11 3.44 31.67
N ASP A 153 3.78 4.35 30.93
CA ASP A 153 3.48 5.78 31.03
C ASP A 153 2.15 6.07 30.32
N LYS A 154 1.14 6.49 31.09
CA LYS A 154 -0.17 6.88 30.57
C LYS A 154 -0.15 8.00 29.53
N ASN A 155 0.93 8.79 29.46
CA ASN A 155 1.08 9.87 28.48
C ASN A 155 1.79 9.41 27.21
N PHE A 156 2.39 8.21 27.24
CA PHE A 156 2.94 7.60 26.05
C PHE A 156 1.80 6.89 25.30
N MET A 157 1.51 7.36 24.09
CA MET A 157 0.39 6.88 23.29
C MET A 157 0.89 5.85 22.27
N GLN A 158 1.23 4.66 22.74
CA GLN A 158 1.74 3.62 21.85
C GLN A 158 0.68 3.08 20.90
N ASP A 159 1.09 2.82 19.67
CA ASP A 159 0.29 2.13 18.65
C ASP A 159 0.43 0.61 18.76
N PHE A 160 1.54 0.10 19.27
CA PHE A 160 1.71 -1.31 19.58
C PHE A 160 2.77 -1.51 20.67
N VAL A 161 2.80 -2.69 21.29
CA VAL A 161 3.77 -3.04 22.33
C VAL A 161 4.46 -4.34 21.98
N VAL A 162 5.78 -4.39 22.14
CA VAL A 162 6.53 -5.65 22.14
C VAL A 162 6.79 -6.07 23.59
N ALA A 163 6.34 -7.26 23.96
CA ALA A 163 6.51 -7.79 25.32
C ALA A 163 6.77 -9.30 25.31
N ILE A 164 7.30 -9.82 26.43
CA ILE A 164 7.56 -11.25 26.62
C ILE A 164 6.50 -11.85 27.56
N THR A 165 6.04 -13.06 27.24
CA THR A 165 5.22 -13.88 28.15
C THR A 165 6.07 -14.53 29.26
N PRO A 166 5.45 -15.06 30.32
CA PRO A 166 6.17 -15.87 31.32
C PRO A 166 6.88 -17.10 30.74
N ALA A 167 6.46 -17.57 29.56
CA ALA A 167 7.10 -18.66 28.82
C ALA A 167 8.31 -18.22 27.99
N MET A 168 8.74 -16.95 28.12
CA MET A 168 9.85 -16.34 27.38
C MET A 168 9.59 -16.17 25.88
N GLU A 169 8.32 -16.17 25.47
CA GLU A 169 7.91 -15.93 24.08
C GLU A 169 7.62 -14.45 23.84
N ARG A 170 8.06 -13.91 22.70
CA ARG A 170 7.86 -12.50 22.34
C ARG A 170 6.63 -12.33 21.47
N PHE A 171 5.86 -11.30 21.77
CA PHE A 171 4.66 -10.95 21.03
C PHE A 171 4.63 -9.46 20.74
N ILE A 172 3.99 -9.12 19.64
CA ILE A 172 3.52 -7.79 19.30
C ILE A 172 2.05 -7.74 19.72
N TYR A 173 1.71 -6.80 20.59
CA TYR A 173 0.35 -6.55 21.06
C TYR A 173 -0.17 -5.25 20.45
N SER A 174 -1.49 -5.15 20.25
CA SER A 174 -2.13 -3.89 19.91
C SER A 174 -1.86 -2.82 20.99
N GLY A 175 -1.95 -1.55 20.62
CA GLY A 175 -1.63 -0.43 21.50
C GLY A 175 -2.46 -0.46 22.78
N ASN A 176 -3.75 -0.75 22.65
CA ASN A 176 -4.74 -0.85 23.72
C ASN A 176 -4.81 -2.23 24.40
N ALA A 177 -3.90 -3.14 24.09
CA ALA A 177 -3.78 -4.39 24.83
C ALA A 177 -3.43 -4.09 26.30
N HIS A 178 -3.91 -4.92 27.23
CA HIS A 178 -3.61 -4.82 28.65
C HIS A 178 -3.71 -3.39 29.22
N PRO A 179 -4.87 -2.70 29.11
CA PRO A 179 -5.00 -1.30 29.54
C PRO A 179 -4.72 -1.07 31.03
N GLU A 180 -4.78 -2.10 31.85
CA GLU A 180 -4.37 -2.10 33.25
C GLU A 180 -2.85 -1.92 33.45
N HIS A 181 -2.05 -2.27 32.44
CA HIS A 181 -0.60 -2.20 32.44
C HIS A 181 -0.06 -1.17 31.45
N TRP A 182 -0.75 -0.95 30.32
CA TRP A 182 -0.35 -0.05 29.24
C TRP A 182 -1.42 1.02 28.95
N PRO A 183 -1.69 1.91 29.92
CA PRO A 183 -2.91 2.71 29.95
C PRO A 183 -3.01 3.80 28.88
N GLY A 184 -1.90 4.17 28.22
CA GLY A 184 -1.88 5.20 27.18
C GLY A 184 -2.21 4.70 25.77
N GLY A 185 -2.45 3.40 25.61
CA GLY A 185 -2.54 2.72 24.32
C GLY A 185 -3.61 3.22 23.35
N ALA A 186 -3.23 3.41 22.10
CA ALA A 186 -4.17 3.70 21.01
C ALA A 186 -4.99 2.46 20.63
N ASN A 187 -6.22 2.67 20.13
CA ASN A 187 -7.08 1.58 19.67
C ASN A 187 -6.65 1.09 18.28
N THR A 188 -5.58 0.31 18.25
CA THR A 188 -5.02 -0.29 17.05
C THR A 188 -5.31 -1.78 16.97
N ARG A 189 -5.01 -2.38 15.82
CA ARG A 189 -5.10 -3.82 15.61
C ARG A 189 -3.88 -4.30 14.85
N VAL A 190 -3.44 -5.52 15.15
CA VAL A 190 -2.27 -6.14 14.50
C VAL A 190 -2.68 -7.39 13.73
N SER A 191 -1.97 -7.70 12.65
CA SER A 191 -2.17 -8.93 11.88
C SER A 191 -0.85 -9.39 11.29
N VAL A 192 -0.67 -10.70 11.10
CA VAL A 192 0.52 -11.23 10.43
C VAL A 192 0.49 -10.81 8.96
N SER A 193 1.62 -10.35 8.43
CA SER A 193 1.71 -10.02 7.02
C SER A 193 1.83 -11.28 6.17
N SER A 194 1.09 -11.32 5.07
CA SER A 194 1.10 -12.46 4.14
C SER A 194 1.21 -12.04 2.67
N HIS A 195 0.85 -10.79 2.33
CA HIS A 195 0.76 -10.30 0.95
C HIS A 195 1.14 -8.80 0.90
N MET A 196 0.67 -8.08 -0.12
CA MET A 196 0.86 -6.61 -0.24
C MET A 196 -0.45 -5.85 -0.01
N VAL A 197 -1.39 -6.49 0.67
CA VAL A 197 -2.71 -5.95 1.02
C VAL A 197 -3.03 -6.39 2.44
N ALA A 198 -3.16 -5.44 3.37
CA ALA A 198 -3.58 -5.76 4.73
C ALA A 198 -5.03 -6.27 4.76
N PRO A 199 -5.43 -7.06 5.77
CA PRO A 199 -6.78 -7.61 5.86
C PRO A 199 -7.88 -6.54 5.80
N ASP A 200 -9.08 -6.93 5.39
CA ASP A 200 -10.25 -6.05 5.46
C ASP A 200 -10.47 -5.59 6.91
N PRO A 201 -10.91 -4.35 7.19
CA PRO A 201 -11.05 -3.85 8.56
C PRO A 201 -11.95 -4.69 9.48
N GLU A 202 -12.88 -5.46 8.90
CA GLU A 202 -13.79 -6.35 9.61
C GLU A 202 -13.31 -7.81 9.60
N SER A 203 -12.12 -8.09 9.05
CA SER A 203 -11.54 -9.43 9.00
C SER A 203 -11.19 -9.93 10.40
N PRO A 204 -11.44 -11.22 10.71
CA PRO A 204 -10.98 -11.85 11.96
C PRO A 204 -9.45 -12.04 12.00
N GLU A 205 -8.73 -11.73 10.92
CA GLU A 205 -7.26 -11.73 10.89
C GLU A 205 -6.65 -10.60 11.72
N TRP A 206 -7.45 -9.60 12.10
CA TRP A 206 -7.05 -8.59 13.07
C TRP A 206 -7.13 -9.15 14.49
N LEU A 207 -6.01 -9.15 15.18
CA LEU A 207 -5.83 -9.77 16.49
C LEU A 207 -5.35 -8.72 17.51
N ASP A 208 -5.50 -9.06 18.78
CA ASP A 208 -4.96 -8.28 19.91
C ASP A 208 -3.46 -8.53 20.09
N SER A 209 -2.95 -9.65 19.58
CA SER A 209 -1.52 -10.00 19.63
C SER A 209 -1.12 -11.00 18.55
N ILE A 210 0.13 -10.91 18.11
CA ILE A 210 0.81 -11.85 17.20
C ILE A 210 2.22 -12.16 17.68
N THR A 211 2.79 -13.29 17.26
CA THR A 211 4.19 -13.61 17.57
C THR A 211 5.14 -12.58 16.97
N TYR A 212 6.15 -12.16 17.72
CA TYR A 212 7.22 -11.31 17.22
C TYR A 212 8.20 -12.11 16.34
N GLY A 213 8.60 -11.55 15.20
CA GLY A 213 9.52 -12.21 14.27
C GLY A 213 8.91 -12.37 12.88
N GLY A 214 9.07 -11.35 12.03
CA GLY A 214 8.55 -11.29 10.67
C GLY A 214 7.70 -10.05 10.40
N GLY A 215 7.12 -10.01 9.20
CA GLY A 215 6.25 -8.94 8.74
C GLY A 215 4.88 -8.96 9.41
N PHE A 216 4.34 -7.78 9.70
CA PHE A 216 3.01 -7.59 10.25
C PHE A 216 2.35 -6.31 9.74
N TYR A 217 1.02 -6.31 9.74
CA TYR A 217 0.23 -5.11 9.50
C TYR A 217 -0.21 -4.49 10.83
N LEU A 218 -0.27 -3.17 10.82
CA LEU A 218 -0.81 -2.36 11.91
C LEU A 218 -1.93 -1.48 11.34
N ALA A 219 -3.13 -1.61 11.88
CA ALA A 219 -4.25 -0.71 11.61
C ALA A 219 -4.34 0.33 12.72
N LEU A 220 -4.17 1.61 12.37
CA LEU A 220 -4.25 2.72 13.30
C LEU A 220 -5.71 3.16 13.51
N GLU A 221 -6.01 3.73 14.69
CA GLU A 221 -7.33 4.30 15.01
C GLU A 221 -7.76 5.39 14.00
N SER A 222 -6.77 6.12 13.47
CA SER A 222 -6.91 7.15 12.45
C SER A 222 -7.34 6.61 11.07
N LYS A 223 -7.42 5.27 10.90
CA LYS A 223 -7.71 4.54 9.66
C LYS A 223 -6.57 4.56 8.64
N TYR A 224 -5.35 4.81 9.09
CA TYR A 224 -4.16 4.55 8.30
C TYR A 224 -3.61 3.17 8.62
N TYR A 225 -2.76 2.66 7.73
CA TYR A 225 -2.20 1.32 7.83
C TYR A 225 -0.69 1.38 7.65
N SER A 226 -0.01 0.45 8.32
CA SER A 226 1.42 0.23 8.14
C SER A 226 1.71 -1.24 7.91
N HIS A 227 2.79 -1.50 7.19
CA HIS A 227 3.38 -2.81 7.03
C HIS A 227 4.78 -2.72 7.61
N LEU A 228 4.98 -3.41 8.73
CA LEU A 228 6.18 -3.34 9.55
C LEU A 228 6.84 -4.71 9.58
N GLU A 229 8.15 -4.76 9.77
CA GLU A 229 8.88 -5.99 9.99
C GLU A 229 9.61 -5.92 11.33
N GLY A 230 9.38 -6.92 12.18
CA GLY A 230 10.05 -7.03 13.47
C GLY A 230 11.06 -8.16 13.43
N PHE A 231 12.33 -7.86 13.67
CA PHE A 231 13.37 -8.87 13.84
C PHE A 231 14.25 -8.56 15.05
N HIS A 232 15.09 -9.52 15.42
CA HIS A 232 16.05 -9.35 16.48
C HIS A 232 17.44 -9.65 15.93
N THR A 233 18.43 -8.87 16.35
CA THR A 233 19.82 -9.23 16.10
C THR A 233 20.29 -10.18 17.19
N ILE A 234 20.64 -11.41 16.79
CA ILE A 234 21.43 -12.30 17.66
C ILE A 234 22.76 -11.59 17.94
N PRO A 235 23.26 -11.55 19.19
CA PRO A 235 24.39 -10.71 19.55
C PRO A 235 25.61 -10.99 18.67
N ASP A 236 26.22 -9.95 18.10
CA ASP A 236 27.62 -10.04 17.72
C ASP A 236 28.41 -10.33 19.01
N THR A 237 29.43 -11.18 18.88
CA THR A 237 30.23 -11.80 19.94
C THR A 237 30.86 -10.85 20.98
N LEU A 238 30.68 -9.53 20.83
CA LEU A 238 31.26 -8.48 21.66
C LEU A 238 30.28 -7.73 22.58
N THR A 239 28.95 -7.74 22.35
CA THR A 239 28.02 -6.87 23.11
C THR A 239 26.90 -7.55 23.89
N LEU A 240 26.57 -8.82 23.63
CA LEU A 240 25.55 -9.61 24.38
C LEU A 240 24.17 -8.94 24.60
N SER A 241 23.84 -7.86 23.89
CA SER A 241 22.57 -7.14 24.06
C SER A 241 21.56 -7.57 23.00
N ASP A 242 20.45 -8.17 23.43
CA ASP A 242 19.27 -8.39 22.61
C ASP A 242 18.67 -7.03 22.20
N SER A 243 18.31 -6.88 20.94
CA SER A 243 17.75 -5.62 20.42
C SER A 243 16.52 -5.92 19.58
N LEU A 244 15.44 -5.19 19.85
CA LEU A 244 14.30 -5.10 18.95
C LEU A 244 14.68 -4.20 17.79
N VAL A 245 14.48 -4.70 16.58
CA VAL A 245 14.64 -3.95 15.35
C VAL A 245 13.31 -3.97 14.63
N ILE A 246 12.80 -2.78 14.32
CA ILE A 246 11.54 -2.62 13.59
C ILE A 246 11.73 -1.57 12.51
N ASP A 247 11.40 -1.93 11.29
CA ASP A 247 11.33 -1.04 10.12
C ASP A 247 10.05 -1.32 9.34
N GLY A 248 9.88 -0.66 8.19
CA GLY A 248 8.81 -0.95 7.27
C GLY A 248 8.30 0.29 6.56
N GLU A 249 6.98 0.39 6.43
CA GLU A 249 6.34 1.41 5.63
C GLU A 249 4.93 1.77 6.11
N TYR A 250 4.51 2.98 5.75
CA TYR A 250 3.23 3.59 6.08
C TYR A 250 2.46 3.94 4.81
N GLN A 251 1.15 3.73 4.84
CA GLN A 251 0.26 4.09 3.73
C GLN A 251 -0.30 5.51 3.93
N PRO A 252 0.16 6.54 3.17
CA PRO A 252 -0.23 7.93 3.37
C PRO A 252 -1.67 8.23 2.91
N VAL A 253 -2.31 7.33 2.16
CA VAL A 253 -3.71 7.48 1.76
C VAL A 253 -4.61 6.84 2.81
N ARG A 254 -5.36 7.68 3.53
CA ARG A 254 -6.27 7.24 4.60
C ARG A 254 -7.25 6.19 4.10
N GLY A 255 -7.34 5.07 4.81
CA GLY A 255 -8.26 3.99 4.50
C GLY A 255 -7.78 3.05 3.41
N VAL A 256 -6.70 3.36 2.68
CA VAL A 256 -6.07 2.45 1.73
C VAL A 256 -5.16 1.47 2.47
N ARG A 257 -5.11 0.22 2.00
CA ARG A 257 -4.45 -0.90 2.70
C ARG A 257 -3.50 -1.69 1.81
N VAL A 258 -3.01 -1.08 0.73
CA VAL A 258 -2.04 -1.70 -0.20
C VAL A 258 -0.63 -1.19 0.04
N PHE A 259 0.36 -2.06 -0.19
CA PHE A 259 1.75 -1.91 0.25
C PHE A 259 2.73 -2.22 -0.89
N ASN A 260 3.99 -1.78 -0.74
CA ASN A 260 4.97 -1.87 -1.82
C ASN A 260 5.38 -3.33 -2.07
N PRO A 261 5.34 -3.81 -3.33
CA PRO A 261 5.82 -5.15 -3.64
C PRO A 261 7.36 -5.14 -3.63
N ASN A 262 7.93 -5.70 -2.56
CA ASN A 262 9.35 -5.78 -2.20
C ASN A 262 9.88 -4.52 -1.49
N LEU A 263 10.37 -4.72 -0.25
CA LEU A 263 11.43 -3.90 0.39
C LEU A 263 12.80 -4.44 -0.06
#